data_AF-A0A453N8V2-F1
#
_entry.id   AF-A0A453N8V2-F1
#
_cell.length_a   1.000
_cell.length_b   1.000
_cell.length_c   1.000
_cell.angle_alpha   90.00
_cell.angle_beta   90.00
_cell.angle_gamma   90.00
#
_symmetry.space_group_name_H-M   'P 1'
#
loop_
_entity.id
_entity.type
_entity.pdbx_description
1 polymer ?
#
loop_
_entity_poly.entity_id
_entity_poly.type
_entity_poly.pdbx_seq_one_letter_code
_entity_poly.pdbx_strand_id
1 'polypeptide(L)'
;MPLPQSAVLGASDLPRTVLSDHIEERLFKRLKWERQSRANNSNCSVDEVAGAEGLVVRVVSSVDKKVEVKPRFLEIFQEDNYPTEFPYKSKAVLLFQKIEGVEVCLFGMYVQEFGADCAYPNQRRVYLSYLDSVKYFRPEIKAATGEALRTFVYHEILIGYLEYCKQRGFTSCYIWACPPLKGEDYILYCHPEIQKTPKSDKLREWYLAMLRKATKEEIVVELTNLYDHFFITMGECKAKVTASRLPYFDGDYWPGAAEDMINQLRQEEDDRKLQKKSKTKKIITKRALKAAGHTDLSGNASKDAMLMQKLGETIYPMKEDFIMVHLQYSCSHCCILMSSGKRWVCHQCRSFYICDKCYSAEQQLDDRERHPSNSRDTHKLHPVDIVGVPEETKDRDDILESEFFDTRQAFLSLCQGNHYQYDTLRRAKHSSMMVLYHLHNPTAPAFVTTCNVCSHDIETGQGWRCEICPDFDVCNGCYQKGAVNHPHKLTNHPSVADRDAQNKEARQMRVQQLRKMLDLLVHASTCRSGSCQYPNCRKVKGLFRHGMQCKTRASGGCALCKKMWYMLQLHARACRDSGCSVPRCRDLKEHLRRLQQQSDSRRRAAVNEMMRQRAAEVATT
;
A
#
# COMPACT_ATOMS: atom_id res chain seq x y z
N MET A 1 -32.85 -4.80 35.58
CA MET A 1 -32.82 -4.40 34.16
C MET A 1 -31.45 -4.74 33.59
N PRO A 2 -31.35 -5.43 32.44
CA PRO A 2 -30.08 -5.54 31.75
C PRO A 2 -29.63 -4.14 31.29
N LEU A 3 -28.34 -3.85 31.41
CA LEU A 3 -27.74 -2.60 30.93
C LEU A 3 -28.07 -2.40 29.45
N PRO A 4 -28.40 -1.17 28.99
CA PRO A 4 -28.61 -0.90 27.58
C PRO A 4 -27.41 -1.37 26.76
N GLN A 5 -27.69 -2.02 25.63
CA GLN A 5 -26.68 -2.35 24.62
C GLN A 5 -25.92 -1.06 24.27
N SER A 6 -24.59 -1.06 24.44
CA SER A 6 -23.72 0.11 24.27
C SER A 6 -24.06 0.87 22.99
N ALA A 7 -24.34 2.18 23.10
CA ALA A 7 -24.59 3.11 21.98
C ALA A 7 -23.35 3.37 21.09
N VAL A 8 -22.23 2.70 21.33
CA VAL A 8 -20.97 2.88 20.61
C VAL A 8 -20.97 2.09 19.30
N LEU A 9 -20.86 2.80 18.18
CA LEU A 9 -20.73 2.23 16.83
C LEU A 9 -19.49 1.34 16.72
N GLY A 10 -19.67 0.12 16.24
CA GLY A 10 -18.61 -0.88 16.09
C GLY A 10 -18.07 -0.99 14.67
N ALA A 11 -17.21 -1.98 14.43
CA ALA A 11 -16.63 -2.31 13.13
C ALA A 11 -17.70 -2.74 12.14
N SER A 12 -18.76 -3.45 12.60
CA SER A 12 -19.87 -3.85 11.73
C SER A 12 -20.60 -2.66 11.11
N ASP A 13 -20.62 -1.52 11.80
CA ASP A 13 -21.30 -0.28 11.39
C ASP A 13 -20.46 0.57 10.43
N LEU A 14 -19.19 0.20 10.18
CA LEU A 14 -18.38 0.84 9.15
C LEU A 14 -18.98 0.58 7.75
N PRO A 15 -18.81 1.53 6.80
CA PRO A 15 -19.29 1.35 5.44
C PRO A 15 -18.81 0.03 4.84
N ARG A 16 -19.75 -0.72 4.25
CA ARG A 16 -19.46 -1.93 3.51
C ARG A 16 -18.99 -1.57 2.11
N THR A 17 -18.14 -2.42 1.55
CA THR A 17 -17.64 -2.30 0.18
C THR A 17 -17.73 -3.67 -0.47
N VAL A 18 -17.78 -3.74 -1.80
CA VAL A 18 -17.79 -4.99 -2.57
C VAL A 18 -16.58 -5.85 -2.20
N LEU A 19 -15.39 -5.25 -2.06
CA LEU A 19 -14.21 -5.99 -1.59
C LEU A 19 -14.36 -6.51 -0.15
N SER A 20 -14.88 -5.69 0.77
CA SER A 20 -15.11 -6.11 2.16
C SER A 20 -16.04 -7.32 2.21
N ASP A 21 -17.16 -7.23 1.48
CA ASP A 21 -18.20 -8.24 1.44
C ASP A 21 -17.70 -9.54 0.80
N HIS A 22 -16.93 -9.44 -0.27
CA HIS A 22 -16.31 -10.60 -0.93
C HIS A 22 -15.38 -11.36 0.01
N ILE A 23 -14.52 -10.64 0.76
CA ILE A 23 -13.62 -11.25 1.73
C ILE A 23 -14.41 -11.89 2.89
N GLU A 24 -15.41 -11.19 3.43
CA GLU A 24 -16.23 -11.71 4.54
C GLU A 24 -17.01 -12.96 4.14
N GLU A 25 -17.66 -12.95 2.97
CA GLU A 25 -18.41 -14.10 2.46
C GLU A 25 -17.52 -15.34 2.35
N ARG A 26 -16.34 -15.18 1.73
CA ARG A 26 -15.35 -16.26 1.65
C ARG A 26 -14.92 -16.72 3.03
N LEU A 27 -14.49 -15.79 3.89
CA LEU A 27 -13.96 -16.09 5.21
C LEU A 27 -14.95 -16.90 6.05
N PHE A 28 -16.22 -16.47 6.11
CA PHE A 28 -17.25 -17.15 6.88
C PHE A 28 -17.62 -18.52 6.29
N LYS A 29 -17.67 -18.64 4.96
CA LYS A 29 -17.85 -19.94 4.29
C LYS A 29 -16.73 -20.91 4.67
N ARG A 30 -15.48 -20.45 4.65
CA ARG A 30 -14.30 -21.28 4.96
C ARG A 30 -14.20 -21.61 6.45
N LEU A 31 -14.55 -20.70 7.34
CA LEU A 31 -14.63 -20.95 8.79
C LEU A 31 -15.72 -21.96 9.15
N LYS A 32 -16.87 -21.94 8.47
CA LYS A 32 -17.92 -22.94 8.66
C LYS A 32 -17.44 -24.34 8.27
N TRP A 33 -16.79 -24.45 7.10
CA TRP A 33 -16.17 -25.70 6.66
C TRP A 33 -15.09 -26.17 7.64
N GLU A 34 -14.20 -25.28 8.06
CA GLU A 34 -13.12 -25.56 9.01
C GLU A 34 -13.64 -26.11 10.34
N ARG A 35 -14.64 -25.45 10.93
CA ARG A 35 -15.29 -25.87 12.19
C ARG A 35 -15.95 -27.24 12.04
N GLN A 36 -16.64 -27.49 10.93
CA GLN A 36 -17.23 -28.79 10.62
C GLN A 36 -16.16 -29.88 10.49
N SER A 37 -15.04 -29.60 9.81
CA SER A 37 -13.95 -30.57 9.66
C SER A 37 -13.32 -30.92 11.02
N ARG A 38 -13.15 -29.95 11.94
CA ARG A 38 -12.71 -30.24 13.31
C ARG A 38 -13.72 -31.10 14.08
N ALA A 39 -15.02 -30.80 13.97
CA ALA A 39 -16.07 -31.59 14.62
C ALA A 39 -16.04 -33.05 14.14
N ASN A 40 -15.93 -33.26 12.83
CA ASN A 40 -15.81 -34.59 12.23
C ASN A 40 -14.55 -35.33 12.72
N ASN A 41 -13.41 -34.64 12.80
CA ASN A 41 -12.16 -35.24 13.28
C ASN A 41 -12.20 -35.63 14.76
N SER A 42 -13.06 -34.98 15.55
CA SER A 42 -13.25 -35.23 16.99
C SER A 42 -14.50 -36.05 17.30
N ASN A 43 -15.25 -36.51 16.29
CA ASN A 43 -16.51 -37.25 16.42
C ASN A 43 -17.51 -36.57 17.39
N CYS A 44 -17.61 -35.25 17.33
CA CYS A 44 -18.48 -34.46 18.20
C CYS A 44 -19.40 -33.53 17.40
N SER A 45 -20.38 -32.91 18.06
CA SER A 45 -21.26 -31.93 17.40
C SER A 45 -20.50 -30.64 17.09
N VAL A 46 -20.88 -29.96 15.99
CA VAL A 46 -20.28 -28.67 15.58
C VAL A 46 -20.42 -27.61 16.68
N ASP A 47 -21.52 -27.67 17.43
CA ASP A 47 -21.82 -26.72 18.52
C ASP A 47 -20.85 -26.87 19.70
N GLU A 48 -20.28 -28.06 19.91
CA GLU A 48 -19.31 -28.35 20.96
C GLU A 48 -17.89 -27.89 20.59
N VAL A 49 -17.65 -27.62 19.30
CA VAL A 49 -16.35 -27.18 18.78
C VAL A 49 -16.26 -25.66 18.82
N ALA A 50 -15.27 -25.11 19.52
CA ALA A 50 -15.03 -23.67 19.56
C ALA A 50 -14.81 -23.08 18.15
N GLY A 51 -15.53 -22.02 17.81
CA GLY A 51 -15.39 -21.25 16.57
C GLY A 51 -14.81 -19.86 16.81
N ALA A 52 -14.28 -19.24 15.76
CA ALA A 52 -13.98 -17.82 15.79
C ALA A 52 -15.27 -17.03 15.51
N GLU A 53 -15.61 -16.11 16.40
CA GLU A 53 -16.83 -15.31 16.33
C GLU A 53 -16.52 -13.82 16.34
N GLY A 54 -17.52 -13.02 15.93
CA GLY A 54 -17.45 -11.56 15.95
C GLY A 54 -16.36 -10.96 15.07
N LEU A 55 -16.00 -11.64 13.97
CA LEU A 55 -15.03 -11.14 12.99
C LEU A 55 -15.70 -10.15 12.04
N VAL A 56 -15.00 -9.06 11.72
CA VAL A 56 -15.46 -8.06 10.75
C VAL A 56 -14.26 -7.61 9.92
N VAL A 57 -14.37 -7.66 8.59
CA VAL A 57 -13.35 -7.16 7.65
C VAL A 57 -13.89 -5.92 6.94
N ARG A 58 -13.11 -4.84 6.94
CA ARG A 58 -13.51 -3.57 6.31
C ARG A 58 -12.39 -2.94 5.53
N VAL A 59 -12.70 -2.51 4.31
CA VAL A 59 -11.93 -1.49 3.60
C VAL A 59 -12.17 -0.16 4.31
N VAL A 60 -11.12 0.43 4.87
CA VAL A 60 -11.18 1.68 5.64
C VAL A 60 -10.57 2.87 4.89
N SER A 61 -9.92 2.61 3.76
CA SER A 61 -9.42 3.60 2.81
C SER A 61 -9.38 2.98 1.41
N SER A 62 -9.79 3.73 0.41
CA SER A 62 -9.76 3.36 -1.02
C SER A 62 -9.63 4.65 -1.84
N VAL A 63 -8.41 4.98 -2.24
CA VAL A 63 -8.08 6.28 -2.85
C VAL A 63 -7.19 6.12 -4.07
N ASP A 64 -7.35 6.99 -5.05
CA ASP A 64 -6.46 7.01 -6.22
C ASP A 64 -5.15 7.72 -5.88
N LYS A 65 -4.05 7.09 -6.25
CA LYS A 65 -2.68 7.58 -6.08
C LYS A 65 -1.91 7.41 -7.39
N LYS A 66 -0.68 7.92 -7.38
CA LYS A 66 0.27 7.71 -8.46
C LYS A 66 1.66 7.55 -7.88
N VAL A 67 2.44 6.68 -8.50
CA VAL A 67 3.88 6.57 -8.25
C VAL A 67 4.59 7.30 -9.36
N GLU A 68 5.37 8.31 -9.00
CA GLU A 68 6.22 9.03 -9.93
C GLU A 68 7.54 8.29 -10.12
N VAL A 69 7.94 8.11 -11.37
CA VAL A 69 9.21 7.48 -11.71
C VAL A 69 10.34 8.41 -11.34
N LYS A 70 11.36 7.86 -10.69
CA LYS A 70 12.47 8.65 -10.18
C LYS A 70 13.32 9.23 -11.33
N PRO A 71 13.88 10.45 -11.17
CA PRO A 71 14.43 11.19 -12.31
C PRO A 71 15.62 10.52 -13.00
N ARG A 72 16.54 9.88 -12.26
CA ARG A 72 17.75 9.30 -12.87
C ARG A 72 17.41 8.07 -13.70
N PHE A 73 16.36 7.35 -13.33
CA PHE A 73 15.80 6.23 -14.09
C PHE A 73 15.18 6.73 -15.38
N LEU A 74 14.36 7.80 -15.34
CA LEU A 74 13.80 8.41 -16.54
C LEU A 74 14.87 8.87 -17.53
N GLU A 75 16.00 9.40 -17.05
CA GLU A 75 17.12 9.81 -17.91
C GLU A 75 17.74 8.65 -18.72
N ILE A 76 17.64 7.40 -18.25
CA ILE A 76 18.13 6.22 -19.00
C ILE A 76 17.13 5.80 -20.08
N PHE A 77 15.83 5.88 -19.80
CA PHE A 77 14.75 5.36 -20.66
C PHE A 77 13.95 6.45 -21.38
N GLN A 78 14.51 7.67 -21.48
CA GLN A 78 13.84 8.80 -22.13
C GLN A 78 13.56 8.53 -23.62
N GLU A 79 14.47 7.82 -24.30
CA GLU A 79 14.34 7.43 -25.71
C GLU A 79 13.26 6.35 -25.92
N ASP A 80 12.95 5.57 -24.88
CA ASP A 80 11.97 4.47 -24.93
C ASP A 80 10.52 4.95 -24.63
N ASN A 81 10.29 6.27 -24.52
CA ASN A 81 9.01 6.86 -24.10
C ASN A 81 8.48 6.24 -22.80
N TYR A 82 9.37 5.96 -21.84
CA TYR A 82 8.97 5.37 -20.56
C TYR A 82 8.02 6.30 -19.78
N PRO A 83 6.93 5.78 -19.19
CA PRO A 83 5.98 6.61 -18.45
C PRO A 83 6.64 7.38 -17.30
N THR A 84 6.26 8.64 -17.10
CA THR A 84 6.77 9.46 -15.98
C THR A 84 6.11 9.13 -14.65
N GLU A 85 4.93 8.50 -14.68
CA GLU A 85 4.16 8.10 -13.52
C GLU A 85 3.23 6.93 -13.84
N PHE A 86 2.86 6.17 -12.80
CA PHE A 86 1.89 5.09 -12.89
C PHE A 86 0.73 5.34 -11.91
N PRO A 87 -0.51 5.55 -12.39
CA PRO A 87 -1.67 5.66 -11.52
C PRO A 87 -2.04 4.30 -10.92
N TYR A 88 -2.51 4.30 -9.68
CA TYR A 88 -3.00 3.11 -8.99
C TYR A 88 -4.05 3.45 -7.93
N LYS A 89 -4.85 2.47 -7.55
CA LYS A 89 -5.74 2.57 -6.39
C LYS A 89 -5.06 2.01 -5.15
N SER A 90 -4.96 2.81 -4.11
CA SER A 90 -4.44 2.42 -2.80
C SER A 90 -5.59 2.05 -1.88
N LYS A 91 -5.52 0.87 -1.25
CA LYS A 91 -6.53 0.44 -0.27
C LYS A 91 -5.91 0.02 1.04
N ALA A 92 -6.62 0.29 2.14
CA ALA A 92 -6.33 -0.22 3.47
C ALA A 92 -7.49 -1.10 3.94
N VAL A 93 -7.19 -2.33 4.34
CA VAL A 93 -8.17 -3.32 4.81
C VAL A 93 -7.80 -3.75 6.22
N LEU A 94 -8.77 -3.72 7.13
CA LEU A 94 -8.60 -4.12 8.53
C LEU A 94 -9.51 -5.30 8.87
N LEU A 95 -9.04 -6.15 9.78
CA LEU A 95 -9.82 -7.19 10.45
C LEU A 95 -9.98 -6.82 11.93
N PHE A 96 -11.22 -6.81 12.38
CA PHE A 96 -11.61 -6.68 13.77
C PHE A 96 -12.16 -8.00 14.30
N GLN A 97 -11.98 -8.24 15.60
CA GLN A 97 -12.66 -9.30 16.32
C GLN A 97 -13.25 -8.78 17.63
N LYS A 98 -14.50 -9.13 17.93
CA LYS A 98 -15.10 -8.90 19.25
C LYS A 98 -14.57 -9.90 20.28
N ILE A 99 -13.73 -9.43 21.20
CA ILE A 99 -13.11 -10.21 22.28
C ILE A 99 -13.63 -9.69 23.62
N GLU A 100 -14.34 -10.54 24.37
CA GLU A 100 -14.93 -10.20 25.68
C GLU A 100 -15.78 -8.92 25.59
N GLY A 101 -16.64 -8.83 24.58
CA GLY A 101 -17.54 -7.70 24.37
C GLY A 101 -16.94 -6.49 23.67
N VAL A 102 -15.61 -6.43 23.46
CA VAL A 102 -14.91 -5.27 22.89
C VAL A 102 -14.24 -5.62 21.56
N GLU A 103 -14.35 -4.77 20.56
CA GLU A 103 -13.70 -4.98 19.26
C GLU A 103 -12.21 -4.67 19.31
N VAL A 104 -11.42 -5.57 18.74
CA VAL A 104 -9.96 -5.47 18.65
C VAL A 104 -9.56 -5.57 17.18
N CYS A 105 -8.86 -4.56 16.67
CA CYS A 105 -8.19 -4.58 15.37
C CYS A 105 -7.00 -5.54 15.46
N LEU A 106 -7.07 -6.66 14.73
CA LEU A 106 -6.10 -7.75 14.82
C LEU A 106 -5.14 -7.81 13.65
N PHE A 107 -5.56 -7.32 12.48
CA PHE A 107 -4.82 -7.42 11.24
C PHE A 107 -5.11 -6.21 10.35
N GLY A 108 -4.10 -5.76 9.62
CA GLY A 108 -4.22 -4.73 8.60
C GLY A 108 -3.38 -5.05 7.39
N MET A 109 -3.85 -4.66 6.20
CA MET A 109 -3.07 -4.72 4.97
C MET A 109 -3.26 -3.47 4.10
N TYR A 110 -2.19 -3.07 3.43
CA TYR A 110 -2.18 -2.02 2.41
C TYR A 110 -1.82 -2.62 1.06
N VAL A 111 -2.58 -2.25 0.03
CA VAL A 111 -2.40 -2.76 -1.34
C VAL A 111 -2.40 -1.62 -2.36
N GLN A 112 -1.73 -1.85 -3.48
CA GLN A 112 -1.72 -0.98 -4.66
C GLN A 112 -2.28 -1.77 -5.84
N GLU A 113 -3.34 -1.27 -6.47
CA GLU A 113 -4.00 -1.87 -7.63
C GLU A 113 -3.76 -1.01 -8.89
N PHE A 114 -2.96 -1.50 -9.83
CA PHE A 114 -2.66 -0.82 -11.11
C PHE A 114 -3.57 -1.39 -12.20
N GLY A 115 -4.51 -0.57 -12.67
CA GLY A 115 -5.60 -1.01 -13.54
C GLY A 115 -5.18 -1.37 -14.97
N ALA A 116 -6.17 -1.75 -15.78
CA ALA A 116 -6.02 -1.97 -17.22
C ALA A 116 -5.71 -0.68 -18.02
N ASP A 117 -6.07 0.47 -17.47
CA ASP A 117 -5.77 1.81 -17.99
C ASP A 117 -4.35 2.29 -17.61
N CYS A 118 -3.69 1.63 -16.67
CA CYS A 118 -2.32 1.94 -16.29
C CYS A 118 -1.35 1.51 -17.41
N ALA A 119 -0.30 2.30 -17.64
CA ALA A 119 0.71 1.99 -18.64
C ALA A 119 1.55 0.75 -18.26
N TYR A 120 2.10 0.07 -19.27
CA TYR A 120 3.15 -0.92 -19.07
C TYR A 120 4.40 -0.26 -18.43
N PRO A 121 5.11 -0.90 -17.48
CA PRO A 121 4.98 -2.30 -17.04
C PRO A 121 3.95 -2.57 -15.94
N ASN A 122 3.24 -1.58 -15.39
CA ASN A 122 2.39 -1.78 -14.21
C ASN A 122 0.97 -2.28 -14.52
N GLN A 123 0.53 -2.17 -15.77
CA GLN A 123 -0.80 -2.56 -16.23
C GLN A 123 -1.27 -3.92 -15.67
N ARG A 124 -2.47 -3.94 -15.05
CA ARG A 124 -3.14 -5.13 -14.45
C ARG A 124 -2.36 -5.83 -13.35
N ARG A 125 -1.54 -5.11 -12.58
CA ARG A 125 -0.76 -5.66 -11.47
C ARG A 125 -1.25 -5.17 -10.12
N VAL A 126 -1.12 -6.03 -9.12
CA VAL A 126 -1.40 -5.70 -7.72
C VAL A 126 -0.13 -5.85 -6.91
N TYR A 127 0.09 -4.99 -5.92
CA TYR A 127 1.22 -5.09 -4.99
C TYR A 127 0.73 -5.06 -3.55
N LEU A 128 1.05 -6.10 -2.77
CA LEU A 128 0.84 -6.13 -1.33
C LEU A 128 1.94 -5.31 -0.66
N SER A 129 1.64 -4.07 -0.30
CA SER A 129 2.65 -3.11 0.19
C SER A 129 3.05 -3.38 1.62
N TYR A 130 2.07 -3.57 2.49
CA TYR A 130 2.29 -3.81 3.92
C TYR A 130 1.22 -4.75 4.45
N LEU A 131 1.62 -5.58 5.40
CA LEU A 131 0.74 -6.46 6.15
C LEU A 131 1.24 -6.51 7.58
N ASP A 132 0.35 -6.41 8.54
CA ASP A 132 0.69 -6.45 9.95
C ASP A 132 -0.43 -7.09 10.78
N SER A 133 -0.08 -7.61 11.95
CA SER A 133 -1.07 -8.24 12.84
C SER A 133 -0.62 -8.29 14.29
N VAL A 134 -1.58 -8.38 15.21
CA VAL A 134 -1.35 -8.63 16.63
C VAL A 134 -1.89 -10.02 17.03
N LYS A 135 -1.24 -10.65 18.01
CA LYS A 135 -1.45 -12.07 18.32
C LYS A 135 -2.80 -12.43 18.96
N TYR A 136 -3.61 -11.45 19.35
CA TYR A 136 -4.74 -11.62 20.26
C TYR A 136 -5.97 -12.35 19.72
N PHE A 137 -5.94 -12.82 18.48
CA PHE A 137 -7.02 -13.60 17.88
C PHE A 137 -7.51 -14.73 18.80
N ARG A 138 -8.83 -14.86 18.93
CA ARG A 138 -9.49 -15.92 19.70
C ARG A 138 -10.43 -16.76 18.81
N PRO A 139 -10.63 -18.04 19.11
CA PRO A 139 -9.91 -18.84 20.09
C PRO A 139 -8.47 -19.16 19.65
N GLU A 140 -7.58 -19.38 20.61
CA GLU A 140 -6.18 -19.75 20.35
C GLU A 140 -6.07 -21.28 20.19
N ILE A 141 -6.50 -21.77 19.03
CA ILE A 141 -6.56 -23.21 18.71
C ILE A 141 -5.95 -23.50 17.34
N LYS A 142 -5.75 -24.79 17.04
CA LYS A 142 -5.38 -25.26 15.70
C LYS A 142 -6.62 -25.42 14.82
N ALA A 143 -6.49 -25.07 13.56
CA ALA A 143 -7.46 -25.37 12.51
C ALA A 143 -7.41 -26.86 12.14
N ALA A 144 -8.44 -27.36 11.44
CA ALA A 144 -8.50 -28.73 10.94
C ALA A 144 -7.25 -29.16 10.13
N THR A 145 -6.62 -28.21 9.45
CA THR A 145 -5.41 -28.41 8.62
C THR A 145 -4.09 -28.35 9.40
N GLY A 146 -4.14 -28.10 10.71
CA GLY A 146 -3.01 -28.20 11.64
C GLY A 146 -2.31 -26.89 12.00
N GLU A 147 -2.43 -25.84 11.19
CA GLU A 147 -1.96 -24.50 11.54
C GLU A 147 -2.82 -23.83 12.62
N ALA A 148 -2.37 -22.70 13.17
CA ALA A 148 -3.21 -21.91 14.09
C ALA A 148 -4.45 -21.36 13.35
N LEU A 149 -5.62 -21.36 14.01
CA LEU A 149 -6.86 -20.80 13.43
C LEU A 149 -6.70 -19.32 13.03
N ARG A 150 -5.91 -18.56 13.80
CA ARG A 150 -5.50 -17.20 13.42
C ARG A 150 -4.82 -17.15 12.04
N THR A 151 -3.86 -18.04 11.80
CA THR A 151 -3.16 -18.16 10.52
C THR A 151 -4.13 -18.56 9.42
N PHE A 152 -5.05 -19.50 9.69
CA PHE A 152 -6.09 -19.88 8.75
C PHE A 152 -6.91 -18.66 8.31
N VAL A 153 -7.41 -17.84 9.25
CA VAL A 153 -8.18 -16.62 8.94
C VAL A 153 -7.37 -15.63 8.10
N TYR A 154 -6.11 -15.36 8.47
CA TYR A 154 -5.28 -14.43 7.72
C TYR A 154 -5.00 -14.93 6.30
N HIS A 155 -4.81 -16.24 6.12
CA HIS A 155 -4.68 -16.82 4.79
C HIS A 155 -5.98 -16.65 3.99
N GLU A 156 -7.15 -16.95 4.57
CA GLU A 156 -8.42 -16.83 3.84
C GLU A 156 -8.74 -15.38 3.43
N ILE A 157 -8.33 -14.38 4.21
CA ILE A 157 -8.43 -12.96 3.82
C ILE A 157 -7.57 -12.67 2.59
N LEU A 158 -6.31 -13.11 2.59
CA LEU A 158 -5.40 -12.89 1.45
C LEU A 158 -5.84 -13.66 0.21
N ILE A 159 -6.32 -14.90 0.36
CA ILE A 159 -6.82 -15.70 -0.76
C ILE A 159 -8.09 -15.05 -1.33
N GLY A 160 -9.01 -14.58 -0.48
CA GLY A 160 -10.20 -13.83 -0.93
C GLY A 160 -9.85 -12.55 -1.67
N TYR A 161 -8.80 -11.84 -1.23
CA TYR A 161 -8.30 -10.68 -1.95
C TYR A 161 -7.72 -11.05 -3.34
N LEU A 162 -6.93 -12.12 -3.44
CA LEU A 162 -6.39 -12.60 -4.73
C LEU A 162 -7.51 -13.06 -5.68
N GLU A 163 -8.51 -13.76 -5.14
CA GLU A 163 -9.71 -14.19 -5.87
C GLU A 163 -10.47 -12.98 -6.44
N TYR A 164 -10.73 -11.97 -5.61
CA TYR A 164 -11.35 -10.71 -6.02
C TYR A 164 -10.57 -10.01 -7.14
N CYS A 165 -9.24 -9.93 -7.01
CA CYS A 165 -8.38 -9.33 -8.02
C CYS A 165 -8.43 -10.09 -9.34
N LYS A 166 -8.39 -11.43 -9.29
CA LYS A 166 -8.51 -12.27 -10.49
C LYS A 166 -9.85 -12.06 -11.19
N GLN A 167 -10.95 -12.04 -10.44
CA GLN A 167 -12.29 -11.81 -10.98
C GLN A 167 -12.46 -10.43 -11.60
N ARG A 168 -11.73 -9.41 -11.10
CA ARG A 168 -11.67 -8.08 -11.71
C ARG A 168 -10.72 -7.98 -12.90
N GLY A 169 -10.01 -9.05 -13.26
CA GLY A 169 -9.11 -9.07 -14.43
C GLY A 169 -7.67 -8.65 -14.16
N PHE A 170 -7.23 -8.54 -12.90
CA PHE A 170 -5.80 -8.41 -12.61
C PHE A 170 -5.07 -9.71 -12.98
N THR A 171 -3.87 -9.58 -13.53
CA THR A 171 -3.12 -10.71 -14.08
C THR A 171 -2.04 -11.23 -13.14
N SER A 172 -1.58 -10.41 -12.20
CA SER A 172 -0.58 -10.81 -11.22
C SER A 172 -0.62 -9.99 -9.93
N CYS A 173 -0.11 -10.59 -8.86
CA CYS A 173 0.12 -9.95 -7.56
C CYS A 173 1.60 -10.11 -7.16
N TYR A 174 2.16 -9.07 -6.58
CA TYR A 174 3.55 -9.00 -6.14
C TYR A 174 3.62 -8.88 -4.62
N ILE A 175 4.49 -9.68 -4.01
CA ILE A 175 4.71 -9.70 -2.56
C ILE A 175 6.21 -9.61 -2.32
N TRP A 176 6.63 -8.58 -1.58
CA TRP A 176 7.96 -8.53 -1.00
C TRP A 176 7.89 -9.07 0.43
N ALA A 177 8.42 -10.28 0.65
CA ALA A 177 8.45 -10.95 1.95
C ALA A 177 9.54 -10.37 2.87
N CYS A 178 9.40 -9.09 3.21
CA CYS A 178 10.27 -8.39 4.14
C CYS A 178 9.62 -8.36 5.53
N PRO A 179 10.20 -8.97 6.57
CA PRO A 179 9.76 -8.74 7.94
C PRO A 179 10.17 -7.33 8.40
N PRO A 180 9.45 -6.72 9.37
CA PRO A 180 9.87 -5.44 9.94
C PRO A 180 11.18 -5.59 10.72
N LEU A 181 11.98 -4.53 10.76
CA LEU A 181 13.21 -4.50 11.53
C LEU A 181 12.90 -4.53 13.03
N LYS A 182 13.90 -4.92 13.84
CA LYS A 182 13.74 -4.92 15.30
C LYS A 182 13.40 -3.51 15.79
N GLY A 183 12.24 -3.37 16.43
CA GLY A 183 11.74 -2.09 16.96
C GLY A 183 10.97 -1.24 15.94
N GLU A 184 10.73 -1.74 14.72
CA GLU A 184 9.82 -1.12 13.76
C GLU A 184 8.47 -1.84 13.72
N ASP A 185 7.40 -1.07 13.54
CA ASP A 185 6.04 -1.57 13.34
C ASP A 185 5.59 -1.21 11.92
N TYR A 186 4.94 -2.12 11.20
CA TYR A 186 4.45 -1.80 9.85
C TYR A 186 3.16 -1.00 9.86
N ILE A 187 2.19 -1.38 10.70
CA ILE A 187 0.88 -0.75 10.79
C ILE A 187 0.47 -0.59 12.26
N LEU A 188 0.51 -1.66 13.05
CA LEU A 188 -0.01 -1.65 14.42
C LEU A 188 1.09 -1.24 15.41
N TYR A 189 0.94 -0.07 16.02
CA TYR A 189 1.98 0.51 16.86
C TYR A 189 2.16 -0.27 18.18
N CYS A 190 3.42 -0.60 18.49
CA CYS A 190 3.85 -1.26 19.72
C CYS A 190 3.26 -2.67 19.87
N HIS A 191 3.94 -3.67 19.30
CA HIS A 191 3.53 -5.07 19.38
C HIS A 191 3.73 -5.71 20.75
N PRO A 192 2.99 -6.79 21.07
CA PRO A 192 3.17 -7.54 22.33
C PRO A 192 4.56 -8.14 22.42
N GLU A 193 5.24 -8.04 23.56
CA GLU A 193 6.59 -8.62 23.75
C GLU A 193 6.62 -10.14 23.51
N ILE A 194 5.50 -10.80 23.83
CA ILE A 194 5.28 -12.23 23.62
C ILE A 194 4.95 -12.60 22.16
N GLN A 195 4.90 -11.63 21.25
CA GLN A 195 4.76 -11.83 19.81
C GLN A 195 6.13 -11.75 19.15
N LYS A 196 6.59 -12.87 18.59
CA LYS A 196 7.85 -12.91 17.86
C LYS A 196 7.63 -12.45 16.43
N THR A 197 8.43 -11.49 15.97
CA THR A 197 8.53 -11.15 14.55
C THR A 197 9.15 -12.32 13.78
N PRO A 198 8.51 -12.82 12.71
CA PRO A 198 9.08 -13.91 11.93
C PRO A 198 10.38 -13.46 11.25
N LYS A 199 11.35 -14.38 11.16
CA LYS A 199 12.49 -14.22 10.25
C LYS A 199 12.01 -14.34 8.79
N SER A 200 12.81 -13.86 7.85
CA SER A 200 12.48 -13.80 6.41
C SER A 200 12.08 -15.15 5.82
N ASP A 201 12.81 -16.22 6.20
CA ASP A 201 12.52 -17.59 5.77
C ASP A 201 11.14 -18.08 6.26
N LYS A 202 10.81 -17.79 7.52
CA LYS A 202 9.50 -18.15 8.11
C LYS A 202 8.36 -17.33 7.54
N LEU A 203 8.58 -16.03 7.31
CA LEU A 203 7.59 -15.16 6.67
C LEU A 203 7.34 -15.59 5.22
N ARG A 204 8.39 -15.90 4.46
CA ARG A 204 8.29 -16.42 3.11
C ARG A 204 7.51 -17.73 3.07
N GLU A 205 7.85 -18.69 3.93
CA GLU A 205 7.12 -19.96 4.00
C GLU A 205 5.65 -19.78 4.41
N TRP A 206 5.34 -18.80 5.25
CA TRP A 206 3.96 -18.43 5.58
C TRP A 206 3.17 -17.98 4.34
N TYR A 207 3.74 -17.10 3.52
CA TYR A 207 3.14 -16.70 2.23
C TYR A 207 3.02 -17.87 1.26
N LEU A 208 4.06 -18.68 1.09
CA LEU A 208 4.03 -19.83 0.20
C LEU A 208 2.99 -20.87 0.64
N ALA A 209 2.80 -21.07 1.94
CA ALA A 209 1.74 -21.93 2.46
C ALA A 209 0.33 -21.40 2.12
N MET A 210 0.12 -20.09 2.23
CA MET A 210 -1.13 -19.44 1.78
C MET A 210 -1.33 -19.62 0.26
N LEU A 211 -0.30 -19.35 -0.54
CA LEU A 211 -0.38 -19.42 -1.99
C LEU A 211 -0.58 -20.85 -2.50
N ARG A 212 -0.01 -21.86 -1.85
CA ARG A 212 -0.29 -23.28 -2.17
C ARG A 212 -1.75 -23.64 -1.96
N LYS A 213 -2.47 -23.02 -0.99
CA LYS A 213 -3.92 -23.17 -0.87
C LYS A 213 -4.64 -22.53 -2.06
N ALA A 214 -4.28 -21.29 -2.40
CA ALA A 214 -4.86 -20.58 -3.54
C ALA A 214 -4.63 -21.29 -4.88
N THR A 215 -3.49 -21.97 -5.07
CA THR A 215 -3.22 -22.79 -6.25
C THR A 215 -4.12 -24.02 -6.32
N LYS A 216 -4.38 -24.69 -5.19
CA LYS A 216 -5.31 -25.83 -5.14
C LYS A 216 -6.75 -25.43 -5.46
N GLU A 217 -7.09 -24.18 -5.22
CA GLU A 217 -8.40 -23.59 -5.55
C GLU A 217 -8.42 -22.92 -6.93
N GLU A 218 -7.38 -23.12 -7.75
CA GLU A 218 -7.24 -22.56 -9.10
C GLU A 218 -7.33 -21.03 -9.17
N ILE A 219 -7.13 -20.34 -8.05
CA ILE A 219 -7.03 -18.88 -8.00
C ILE A 219 -5.66 -18.47 -8.55
N VAL A 220 -4.60 -19.08 -8.01
CA VAL A 220 -3.22 -18.85 -8.46
C VAL A 220 -2.86 -19.86 -9.53
N VAL A 221 -2.47 -19.37 -10.71
CA VAL A 221 -2.08 -20.19 -11.86
C VAL A 221 -0.65 -20.69 -11.73
N GLU A 222 0.27 -19.80 -11.34
CA GLU A 222 1.69 -20.09 -11.26
C GLU A 222 2.35 -19.21 -10.19
N LEU A 223 3.42 -19.74 -9.58
CA LEU A 223 4.28 -19.01 -8.66
C LEU A 223 5.69 -18.94 -9.25
N THR A 224 6.26 -17.74 -9.25
CA THR A 224 7.65 -17.49 -9.63
C THR A 224 8.21 -16.37 -8.75
N ASN A 225 9.38 -15.85 -9.07
CA ASN A 225 9.96 -14.69 -8.42
C ASN A 225 10.43 -13.65 -9.43
N LEU A 226 10.66 -12.44 -8.94
CA LEU A 226 11.09 -11.30 -9.76
C LEU A 226 12.37 -11.59 -10.55
N TYR A 227 13.32 -12.30 -9.94
CA TYR A 227 14.59 -12.62 -10.59
C TYR A 227 14.39 -13.58 -11.76
N ASP A 228 13.79 -14.74 -11.50
CA ASP A 228 13.61 -15.80 -12.49
C ASP A 228 12.72 -15.34 -13.67
N HIS A 229 11.76 -14.43 -13.43
CA HIS A 229 10.88 -13.91 -14.46
C HIS A 229 11.52 -12.83 -15.36
N PHE A 230 12.35 -11.94 -14.82
CA PHE A 230 12.84 -10.76 -15.56
C PHE A 230 14.34 -10.78 -15.90
N PHE A 231 15.15 -11.53 -15.15
CA PHE A 231 16.61 -11.54 -15.30
C PHE A 231 17.12 -12.77 -16.03
N ILE A 232 16.36 -13.87 -16.01
CA ILE A 232 16.75 -15.11 -16.68
C ILE A 232 15.96 -15.28 -17.98
N THR A 233 16.67 -15.49 -19.08
CA THR A 233 16.10 -15.98 -20.34
C THR A 233 16.18 -17.51 -20.35
N MET A 234 15.26 -18.18 -19.65
CA MET A 234 15.18 -19.64 -19.67
C MET A 234 14.50 -20.15 -20.94
N GLY A 235 14.98 -21.29 -21.46
CA GLY A 235 14.34 -22.00 -22.58
C GLY A 235 14.24 -21.15 -23.84
N GLU A 236 13.01 -21.04 -24.36
CA GLU A 236 12.69 -20.34 -25.63
C GLU A 236 12.23 -18.89 -25.39
N CYS A 237 12.53 -18.33 -24.21
CA CYS A 237 12.21 -16.94 -23.91
C CYS A 237 12.96 -15.99 -24.85
N LYS A 238 12.20 -15.16 -25.57
CA LYS A 238 12.69 -14.15 -26.54
C LYS A 238 12.59 -12.73 -25.97
N ALA A 239 12.28 -12.59 -24.69
CA ALA A 239 11.98 -11.31 -24.08
C ALA A 239 13.26 -10.56 -23.69
N LYS A 240 13.35 -9.26 -24.05
CA LYS A 240 14.51 -8.40 -23.74
C LYS A 240 14.71 -8.28 -22.22
N VAL A 241 15.91 -8.54 -21.72
CA VAL A 241 16.26 -8.27 -20.31
C VAL A 241 16.57 -6.77 -20.18
N THR A 242 15.69 -6.02 -19.54
CA THR A 242 15.78 -4.55 -19.41
C THR A 242 15.02 -4.08 -18.18
N ALA A 243 15.53 -3.04 -17.52
CA ALA A 243 14.89 -2.51 -16.31
C ALA A 243 13.50 -1.91 -16.59
N SER A 244 13.24 -1.47 -17.83
CA SER A 244 11.95 -0.92 -18.26
C SER A 244 10.78 -1.93 -18.22
N ARG A 245 11.05 -3.23 -18.11
CA ARG A 245 10.00 -4.27 -17.98
C ARG A 245 9.63 -4.60 -16.54
N LEU A 246 10.44 -4.18 -15.57
CA LEU A 246 10.17 -4.44 -14.15
C LEU A 246 9.02 -3.54 -13.68
N PRO A 247 8.01 -4.09 -12.98
CA PRO A 247 6.89 -3.30 -12.48
C PRO A 247 7.33 -2.34 -11.38
N TYR A 248 6.97 -1.07 -11.51
CA TYR A 248 7.48 0.04 -10.71
C TYR A 248 6.48 0.40 -9.59
N PHE A 249 6.63 -0.19 -8.40
CA PHE A 249 5.69 0.02 -7.28
C PHE A 249 6.18 1.07 -6.28
N ASP A 250 5.23 1.77 -5.64
CA ASP A 250 5.58 2.73 -4.59
C ASP A 250 6.07 2.00 -3.34
N GLY A 251 7.19 2.47 -2.77
CA GLY A 251 7.82 1.86 -1.60
C GLY A 251 8.41 0.46 -1.82
N ASP A 252 8.54 -0.04 -3.05
CA ASP A 252 9.21 -1.33 -3.28
C ASP A 252 10.74 -1.22 -3.23
N TYR A 253 11.43 -2.36 -3.14
CA TYR A 253 12.88 -2.42 -3.03
C TYR A 253 13.59 -1.92 -4.29
N TRP A 254 13.24 -2.49 -5.46
CA TRP A 254 14.06 -2.34 -6.67
C TRP A 254 14.09 -0.92 -7.26
N PRO A 255 13.01 -0.09 -7.25
CA PRO A 255 13.06 1.23 -7.84
C PRO A 255 14.06 2.15 -7.13
N GLY A 256 14.13 2.01 -5.81
CA GLY A 256 15.10 2.72 -4.99
C GLY A 256 16.52 2.20 -5.19
N ALA A 257 16.71 0.88 -5.23
CA ALA A 257 18.00 0.27 -5.48
C ALA A 257 18.57 0.65 -6.86
N ALA A 258 17.72 0.67 -7.89
CA ALA A 258 18.10 1.09 -9.23
C ALA A 258 18.63 2.52 -9.25
N GLU A 259 17.97 3.45 -8.55
CA GLU A 259 18.39 4.85 -8.47
C GLU A 259 19.70 5.06 -7.73
N ASP A 260 19.93 4.30 -6.67
CA ASP A 260 21.19 4.29 -5.94
C ASP A 260 22.33 3.76 -6.84
N MET A 261 22.07 2.70 -7.62
CA MET A 261 23.02 2.12 -8.58
C MET A 261 23.32 3.03 -9.77
N ILE A 262 22.30 3.68 -10.34
CA ILE A 262 22.47 4.65 -11.44
C ILE A 262 23.37 5.80 -10.98
N ASN A 263 23.22 6.27 -9.75
CA ASN A 263 24.08 7.29 -9.19
C ASN A 263 25.53 6.83 -9.03
N GLN A 264 25.74 5.62 -8.53
CA GLN A 264 27.07 5.03 -8.42
C GLN A 264 27.75 4.92 -9.79
N LEU A 265 27.01 4.46 -10.81
CA LEU A 265 27.52 4.37 -12.19
C LEU A 265 27.96 5.74 -12.73
N ARG A 266 27.21 6.81 -12.45
CA ARG A 266 27.60 8.18 -12.82
C ARG A 266 28.87 8.64 -12.11
N GLN A 267 28.96 8.41 -10.80
CA GLN A 267 30.14 8.76 -10.02
C GLN A 267 31.39 8.02 -10.53
N GLU A 268 31.27 6.71 -10.80
CA GLU A 268 32.35 5.91 -11.39
C GLU A 268 32.78 6.43 -12.78
N GLU A 269 31.84 6.90 -13.61
CA GLU A 269 32.14 7.52 -14.92
C GLU A 269 32.88 8.86 -14.77
N ASP A 270 32.47 9.70 -13.83
CA ASP A 270 33.07 11.02 -13.61
C ASP A 270 34.45 10.90 -12.96
N ASP A 271 34.65 9.98 -12.01
CA ASP A 271 35.96 9.66 -11.45
C ASP A 271 36.92 9.15 -12.53
N ARG A 272 36.43 8.32 -13.47
CA ARG A 272 37.23 7.86 -14.63
C ARG A 272 37.58 8.98 -15.60
N LYS A 273 36.72 10.00 -15.75
CA LYS A 273 37.02 11.20 -16.55
C LYS A 273 38.06 12.08 -15.86
N LEU A 274 38.00 12.20 -14.53
CA LEU A 274 38.97 12.94 -13.72
C LEU A 274 40.33 12.23 -13.65
N GLN A 275 40.36 10.90 -13.67
CA GLN A 275 41.60 10.09 -13.63
C GLN A 275 42.28 9.88 -14.99
N LYS A 276 41.77 10.47 -16.09
CA LYS A 276 42.45 10.42 -17.40
C LYS A 276 43.62 11.42 -17.50
N LYS A 277 44.67 11.16 -16.70
CA LYS A 277 46.09 11.19 -17.11
C LYS A 277 46.70 9.86 -16.65
N SER A 278 46.68 8.86 -17.53
CA SER A 278 47.45 7.59 -17.52
C SER A 278 46.60 6.31 -17.61
N LYS A 279 46.79 5.64 -18.77
CA LYS A 279 46.65 4.20 -19.08
C LYS A 279 45.27 3.52 -19.04
N THR A 280 44.95 3.01 -20.23
CA THR A 280 43.85 2.14 -20.68
C THR A 280 43.82 0.76 -20.01
N LYS A 281 42.63 0.35 -19.50
CA LYS A 281 41.97 -0.99 -19.48
C LYS A 281 40.98 -1.02 -18.28
N LYS A 282 39.78 -1.63 -18.29
CA LYS A 282 39.18 -2.75 -19.05
C LYS A 282 37.77 -2.36 -19.54
N ILE A 283 37.51 -2.56 -20.83
CA ILE A 283 36.18 -2.52 -21.44
C ILE A 283 35.57 -3.92 -21.31
N ILE A 284 34.31 -4.03 -20.87
CA ILE A 284 33.50 -5.26 -21.01
C ILE A 284 33.58 -5.67 -22.49
N THR A 285 34.11 -6.85 -22.76
CA THR A 285 34.40 -7.26 -24.14
C THR A 285 33.10 -7.25 -24.96
N LYS A 286 33.17 -6.68 -26.18
CA LYS A 286 32.10 -6.65 -27.19
C LYS A 286 31.38 -8.01 -27.39
N ARG A 287 32.01 -9.13 -27.02
CA ARG A 287 31.44 -10.48 -27.03
C ARG A 287 30.35 -10.72 -25.98
N ALA A 288 30.48 -10.17 -24.77
CA ALA A 288 29.47 -10.34 -23.70
C ALA A 288 28.19 -9.55 -24.00
N LEU A 289 28.33 -8.32 -24.54
CA LEU A 289 27.20 -7.49 -24.99
C LEU A 289 26.44 -8.12 -26.16
N LYS A 290 27.14 -8.83 -27.07
CA LYS A 290 26.53 -9.58 -28.18
C LYS A 290 25.76 -10.82 -27.71
N ALA A 291 26.23 -11.50 -26.65
CA ALA A 291 25.55 -12.66 -26.07
C ALA A 291 24.24 -12.29 -25.36
N ALA A 292 24.09 -11.02 -24.94
CA ALA A 292 22.87 -10.46 -24.34
C ALA A 292 21.88 -9.83 -25.36
N GLY A 293 22.11 -9.98 -26.67
CA GLY A 293 21.16 -9.54 -27.70
C GLY A 293 21.12 -8.03 -27.98
N HIS A 294 22.11 -7.25 -27.51
CA HIS A 294 22.18 -5.82 -27.79
C HIS A 294 22.95 -5.54 -29.10
N THR A 295 22.23 -5.19 -30.17
CA THR A 295 22.79 -4.80 -31.48
C THR A 295 23.11 -3.31 -31.58
N ASP A 296 22.58 -2.47 -30.69
CA ASP A 296 22.73 -1.02 -30.74
C ASP A 296 23.54 -0.48 -29.54
N LEU A 297 24.61 0.26 -29.85
CA LEU A 297 25.57 0.78 -28.87
C LEU A 297 25.28 2.25 -28.54
N SER A 298 24.03 2.59 -28.25
CA SER A 298 23.72 3.88 -27.62
C SER A 298 24.22 3.89 -26.18
N GLY A 299 24.62 5.05 -25.67
CA GLY A 299 25.09 5.17 -24.27
C GLY A 299 24.05 4.69 -23.25
N ASN A 300 22.76 4.80 -23.57
CA ASN A 300 21.66 4.40 -22.70
C ASN A 300 21.44 2.87 -22.69
N ALA A 301 21.56 2.19 -23.83
CA ALA A 301 21.48 0.72 -23.89
C ALA A 301 22.58 0.05 -23.05
N SER A 302 23.79 0.61 -23.06
CA SER A 302 24.88 0.15 -22.19
C SER A 302 24.59 0.39 -20.71
N LYS A 303 23.93 1.50 -20.35
CA LYS A 303 23.57 1.82 -18.96
C LYS A 303 22.47 0.90 -18.43
N ASP A 304 21.46 0.59 -19.23
CA ASP A 304 20.42 -0.39 -18.89
C ASP A 304 21.02 -1.77 -18.65
N ALA A 305 21.89 -2.25 -19.53
CA ALA A 305 22.56 -3.54 -19.36
C ALA A 305 23.40 -3.59 -18.06
N MET A 306 24.17 -2.54 -17.76
CA MET A 306 24.95 -2.45 -16.52
C MET A 306 24.05 -2.35 -15.28
N LEU A 307 22.94 -1.62 -15.38
CA LEU A 307 21.94 -1.53 -14.30
C LEU A 307 21.32 -2.90 -14.03
N MET A 308 20.86 -3.60 -15.07
CA MET A 308 20.29 -4.95 -14.94
C MET A 308 21.28 -5.95 -14.37
N GLN A 309 22.57 -5.87 -14.75
CA GLN A 309 23.61 -6.70 -14.16
C GLN A 309 23.74 -6.43 -12.65
N LYS A 310 23.99 -5.18 -12.24
CA LYS A 310 24.16 -4.82 -10.82
C LYS A 310 22.91 -5.13 -9.99
N LEU A 311 21.73 -4.88 -10.56
CA LEU A 311 20.45 -5.16 -9.92
C LEU A 311 20.25 -6.67 -9.76
N GLY A 312 20.59 -7.45 -10.79
CA GLY A 312 20.53 -8.92 -10.75
C GLY A 312 21.45 -9.50 -9.68
N GLU A 313 22.70 -9.05 -9.62
CA GLU A 313 23.67 -9.45 -8.59
C GLU A 313 23.16 -9.13 -7.17
N THR A 314 22.45 -8.01 -7.01
CA THR A 314 21.90 -7.58 -5.72
C THR A 314 20.64 -8.35 -5.31
N ILE A 315 19.75 -8.64 -6.26
CA ILE A 315 18.47 -9.31 -5.99
C ILE A 315 18.65 -10.82 -5.87
N TYR A 316 19.59 -11.43 -6.61
CA TYR A 316 19.77 -12.88 -6.66
C TYR A 316 19.87 -13.57 -5.28
N PRO A 317 20.66 -13.08 -4.30
CA PRO A 317 20.76 -13.70 -2.98
C PRO A 317 19.45 -13.70 -2.18
N MET A 318 18.50 -12.84 -2.55
CA MET A 318 17.21 -12.67 -1.91
C MET A 318 16.03 -12.87 -2.87
N LYS A 319 16.25 -13.55 -4.00
CA LYS A 319 15.24 -13.67 -5.05
C LYS A 319 13.94 -14.30 -4.56
N GLU A 320 14.04 -15.24 -3.63
CA GLU A 320 12.89 -15.93 -3.03
C GLU A 320 12.01 -15.01 -2.17
N ASP A 321 12.52 -13.86 -1.73
CA ASP A 321 11.75 -12.87 -0.98
C ASP A 321 10.90 -11.97 -1.90
N PHE A 322 11.08 -12.02 -3.23
CA PHE A 322 10.31 -11.28 -4.23
C PHE A 322 9.33 -12.18 -4.97
N ILE A 323 8.24 -12.55 -4.29
CA ILE A 323 7.27 -13.52 -4.79
C ILE A 323 6.39 -12.86 -5.87
N MET A 324 6.29 -13.52 -7.02
CA MET A 324 5.39 -13.18 -8.10
C MET A 324 4.28 -14.23 -8.20
N VAL A 325 3.05 -13.76 -8.03
CA VAL A 325 1.85 -14.59 -8.07
C VAL A 325 1.15 -14.34 -9.40
N HIS A 326 1.12 -15.34 -10.28
CA HIS A 326 0.41 -15.26 -11.54
C HIS A 326 -1.06 -15.65 -11.32
N LEU A 327 -1.97 -14.72 -11.61
CA LEU A 327 -3.42 -14.98 -11.63
C LEU A 327 -3.90 -15.42 -13.02
N GLN A 328 -3.07 -15.16 -14.04
CA GLN A 328 -3.25 -15.57 -15.43
C GLN A 328 -1.98 -16.22 -15.99
N TYR A 329 -2.07 -16.90 -17.14
CA TYR A 329 -0.92 -17.59 -17.73
C TYR A 329 0.08 -16.62 -18.36
N SER A 330 1.37 -16.87 -18.13
CA SER A 330 2.46 -16.13 -18.78
C SER A 330 2.84 -16.78 -20.11
N CYS A 331 3.10 -15.97 -21.13
CA CYS A 331 3.65 -16.43 -22.40
C CYS A 331 5.13 -16.80 -22.25
N SER A 332 5.53 -18.03 -22.62
CA SER A 332 6.89 -18.54 -22.55
C SER A 332 7.89 -17.74 -23.41
N HIS A 333 7.45 -17.09 -24.50
CA HIS A 333 8.31 -16.25 -25.35
C HIS A 333 8.50 -14.82 -24.84
N CYS A 334 7.42 -14.07 -24.62
CA CYS A 334 7.50 -12.65 -24.26
C CYS A 334 7.37 -12.34 -22.76
N CYS A 335 7.08 -13.35 -21.94
CA CYS A 335 6.77 -13.27 -20.50
C CYS A 335 5.60 -12.33 -20.16
N ILE A 336 4.76 -11.98 -21.14
CA ILE A 336 3.56 -11.18 -20.89
C ILE A 336 2.45 -12.11 -20.41
N LEU A 337 1.78 -11.68 -19.33
CA LEU A 337 0.63 -12.37 -18.77
C LEU A 337 -0.58 -12.14 -19.70
N MET A 338 -1.16 -13.23 -20.19
CA MET A 338 -2.21 -13.19 -21.20
C MET A 338 -3.58 -12.93 -20.53
N SER A 339 -4.30 -11.92 -21.01
CA SER A 339 -5.61 -11.53 -20.48
C SER A 339 -6.74 -11.56 -21.52
N SER A 340 -6.42 -11.76 -22.80
CA SER A 340 -7.40 -11.83 -23.89
C SER A 340 -6.82 -12.62 -25.08
N GLY A 341 -7.69 -13.03 -26.00
CA GLY A 341 -7.30 -13.79 -27.19
C GLY A 341 -7.12 -15.29 -26.89
N LYS A 342 -6.22 -15.94 -27.61
CA LYS A 342 -5.92 -17.37 -27.45
C LYS A 342 -4.57 -17.58 -26.80
N ARG A 343 -4.55 -18.56 -25.91
CA ARG A 343 -3.34 -19.18 -25.38
C ARG A 343 -3.05 -20.45 -26.18
N TRP A 344 -1.90 -20.49 -26.83
CA TRP A 344 -1.46 -21.63 -27.62
C TRP A 344 -0.64 -22.57 -26.73
N VAL A 345 -1.14 -23.79 -26.57
CA VAL A 345 -0.63 -24.77 -25.60
C VAL A 345 0.10 -25.91 -26.29
N CYS A 346 1.27 -26.26 -25.78
CA CYS A 346 1.94 -27.51 -26.11
C CYS A 346 1.53 -28.60 -25.12
N HIS A 347 0.98 -29.72 -25.61
CA HIS A 347 0.63 -30.85 -24.75
C HIS A 347 1.79 -31.82 -24.49
N GLN A 348 2.90 -31.66 -25.23
CA GLN A 348 4.08 -32.52 -25.12
C GLN A 348 5.14 -31.91 -24.18
N CYS A 349 5.18 -30.58 -24.06
CA CYS A 349 6.06 -29.87 -23.14
C CYS A 349 5.31 -29.45 -21.89
N ARG A 350 5.94 -29.63 -20.73
CA ARG A 350 5.37 -29.19 -19.46
C ARG A 350 5.32 -27.67 -19.41
N SER A 351 4.13 -27.12 -19.18
CA SER A 351 3.89 -25.70 -18.92
C SER A 351 4.39 -24.74 -20.02
N PHE A 352 4.31 -25.14 -21.28
CA PHE A 352 4.64 -24.25 -22.41
C PHE A 352 3.38 -23.64 -23.02
N TYR A 353 3.32 -22.31 -22.99
CA TYR A 353 2.18 -21.54 -23.47
C TYR A 353 2.67 -20.29 -24.20
N ILE A 354 2.12 -19.96 -25.36
CA ILE A 354 2.43 -18.68 -26.04
C ILE A 354 1.17 -17.92 -26.40
N CYS A 355 1.25 -16.59 -26.41
CA CYS A 355 0.15 -15.73 -26.82
C CYS A 355 -0.02 -15.68 -28.34
N ASP A 356 -1.16 -15.20 -28.82
CA ASP A 356 -1.43 -15.05 -30.27
C ASP A 356 -0.29 -14.38 -31.05
N LYS A 357 0.24 -13.26 -30.54
CA LYS A 357 1.34 -12.53 -31.20
C LYS A 357 2.59 -13.40 -31.32
N CYS A 358 2.94 -14.12 -30.27
CA CYS A 358 4.10 -15.00 -30.27
C CYS A 358 3.87 -16.26 -31.12
N TYR A 359 2.64 -16.76 -31.18
CA TYR A 359 2.28 -17.86 -32.08
C TYR A 359 2.38 -17.45 -33.55
N SER A 360 1.85 -16.27 -33.93
CA SER A 360 1.99 -15.76 -35.30
C SER A 360 3.46 -15.60 -35.70
N ALA A 361 4.31 -15.10 -34.79
CA ALA A 361 5.75 -15.01 -35.03
C ALA A 361 6.40 -16.41 -35.17
N GLU A 362 5.97 -17.37 -34.35
CA GLU A 362 6.47 -18.75 -34.39
C GLU A 362 6.16 -19.46 -35.71
N GLN A 363 4.98 -19.20 -36.30
CA GLN A 363 4.60 -19.77 -37.60
C GLN A 363 5.50 -19.29 -38.76
N GLN A 364 6.14 -18.13 -38.62
CA GLN A 364 7.04 -17.57 -39.64
C GLN A 364 8.48 -18.12 -39.54
N LEU A 365 8.79 -18.90 -38.50
CA LEU A 365 10.11 -19.50 -38.31
C LEU A 365 10.28 -20.76 -39.15
N ASP A 366 11.52 -21.05 -39.52
CA ASP A 366 11.92 -22.31 -40.13
C ASP A 366 11.68 -23.47 -39.15
N ASP A 367 11.41 -24.67 -39.66
CA ASP A 367 11.02 -25.84 -38.84
C ASP A 367 12.02 -26.20 -37.73
N ARG A 368 13.30 -25.84 -37.88
CA ARG A 368 14.35 -26.08 -36.86
C ARG A 368 14.36 -25.07 -35.72
N GLU A 369 13.78 -23.89 -35.94
CA GLU A 369 13.68 -22.80 -34.97
C GLU A 369 12.33 -22.78 -34.26
N ARG A 370 11.37 -23.59 -34.76
CA ARG A 370 10.06 -23.79 -34.14
C ARG A 370 10.17 -24.61 -32.85
N HIS A 371 9.23 -24.38 -31.95
CA HIS A 371 9.08 -25.11 -30.71
C HIS A 371 8.94 -26.64 -30.94
N PRO A 372 9.75 -27.47 -30.26
CA PRO A 372 10.81 -27.12 -29.32
C PRO A 372 12.07 -26.64 -30.03
N SER A 373 12.56 -25.46 -29.66
CA SER A 373 13.78 -24.89 -30.22
C SER A 373 14.95 -25.87 -30.09
N ASN A 374 15.73 -26.02 -31.16
CA ASN A 374 16.86 -26.96 -31.26
C ASN A 374 16.48 -28.45 -31.20
N SER A 375 15.22 -28.81 -31.43
CA SER A 375 14.76 -30.19 -31.61
C SER A 375 14.69 -30.57 -33.09
N ARG A 376 14.72 -31.88 -33.39
CA ARG A 376 14.41 -32.42 -34.72
C ARG A 376 12.90 -32.59 -34.95
N ASP A 377 12.14 -32.66 -33.87
CA ASP A 377 10.69 -32.85 -33.88
C ASP A 377 10.00 -31.52 -33.55
N THR A 378 8.99 -31.13 -34.32
CA THR A 378 8.18 -29.93 -34.04
C THR A 378 6.93 -30.31 -33.25
N HIS A 379 6.61 -29.51 -32.23
CA HIS A 379 5.44 -29.75 -31.39
C HIS A 379 4.27 -28.89 -31.85
N LYS A 380 3.14 -29.53 -32.12
CA LYS A 380 1.91 -28.82 -32.52
C LYS A 380 1.30 -28.08 -31.32
N LEU A 381 1.12 -26.76 -31.49
CA LEU A 381 0.44 -25.91 -30.52
C LEU A 381 -1.07 -25.88 -30.78
N HIS A 382 -1.86 -25.93 -29.70
CA HIS A 382 -3.32 -25.97 -29.76
C HIS A 382 -3.90 -24.69 -29.14
N PRO A 383 -4.86 -24.03 -29.82
CA PRO A 383 -5.47 -22.83 -29.29
C PRO A 383 -6.42 -23.16 -28.14
N VAL A 384 -6.34 -22.39 -27.07
CA VAL A 384 -7.29 -22.38 -25.96
C VAL A 384 -7.74 -20.93 -25.74
N ASP A 385 -9.02 -20.65 -25.88
CA ASP A 385 -9.57 -19.30 -25.68
C ASP A 385 -9.39 -18.85 -24.22
N ILE A 386 -8.96 -17.61 -24.04
CA ILE A 386 -8.86 -16.98 -22.73
C ILE A 386 -10.23 -16.41 -22.38
N VAL A 387 -10.96 -17.14 -21.53
CA VAL A 387 -12.32 -16.80 -21.10
C VAL A 387 -12.35 -16.29 -19.66
N GLY A 388 -13.32 -15.44 -19.35
CA GLY A 388 -13.59 -15.01 -17.96
C GLY A 388 -12.62 -13.96 -17.40
N VAL A 389 -11.78 -13.33 -18.24
CA VAL A 389 -10.93 -12.20 -17.84
C VAL A 389 -11.55 -10.89 -18.36
N PRO A 390 -12.03 -9.99 -17.48
CA PRO A 390 -12.60 -8.72 -17.91
C PRO A 390 -11.60 -7.82 -18.67
N GLU A 391 -12.10 -7.11 -19.69
CA GLU A 391 -11.34 -6.11 -20.46
C GLU A 391 -10.95 -4.87 -19.64
N GLU A 392 -11.74 -4.55 -18.61
CA GLU A 392 -11.46 -3.48 -17.67
C GLU A 392 -11.28 -4.03 -16.26
N THR A 393 -10.45 -3.36 -15.46
CA THR A 393 -10.28 -3.65 -14.04
C THR A 393 -11.06 -2.66 -13.18
N LYS A 394 -12.24 -2.20 -13.63
CA LYS A 394 -13.00 -1.14 -12.97
C LYS A 394 -13.27 -1.51 -11.51
N ASP A 395 -12.99 -0.57 -10.61
CA ASP A 395 -13.38 -0.72 -9.21
C ASP A 395 -14.84 -0.31 -9.06
N ARG A 396 -15.63 -1.14 -8.39
CA ARG A 396 -17.04 -0.87 -8.09
C ARG A 396 -17.21 -0.19 -6.74
N ASP A 397 -16.15 -0.16 -5.93
CA ASP A 397 -16.15 0.55 -4.67
C ASP A 397 -15.96 2.06 -4.88
N ASP A 398 -16.75 2.85 -4.14
CA ASP A 398 -16.59 4.30 -4.08
C ASP A 398 -15.22 4.67 -3.50
N ILE A 399 -14.78 5.90 -3.79
CA ILE A 399 -13.60 6.47 -3.16
C ILE A 399 -13.91 6.66 -1.66
N LEU A 400 -13.11 6.00 -0.83
CA LEU A 400 -13.20 6.07 0.62
C LEU A 400 -11.95 6.78 1.15
N GLU A 401 -12.10 8.06 1.49
CA GLU A 401 -11.00 8.86 2.01
C GLU A 401 -10.89 8.73 3.52
N SER A 402 -9.66 8.50 4.00
CA SER A 402 -9.35 8.47 5.42
C SER A 402 -7.97 9.08 5.65
N GLU A 403 -7.93 10.19 6.38
CA GLU A 403 -6.68 10.93 6.64
C GLU A 403 -5.64 10.04 7.35
N PHE A 404 -6.09 9.17 8.23
CA PHE A 404 -5.22 8.30 9.02
C PHE A 404 -4.79 7.05 8.27
N PHE A 405 -5.65 6.54 7.38
CA PHE A 405 -5.40 5.29 6.64
C PHE A 405 -4.98 5.53 5.19
N ASP A 406 -4.62 6.77 4.82
CA ASP A 406 -4.07 7.08 3.50
C ASP A 406 -2.67 6.45 3.31
N THR A 407 -1.86 6.45 4.36
CA THR A 407 -0.54 5.77 4.37
C THR A 407 -0.32 5.11 5.72
N ARG A 408 0.47 4.04 5.77
CA ARG A 408 0.89 3.44 7.05
C ARG A 408 1.53 4.48 7.99
N GLN A 409 2.25 5.46 7.46
CA GLN A 409 2.96 6.45 8.27
C GLN A 409 1.99 7.43 8.93
N ALA A 410 0.92 7.81 8.24
CA ALA A 410 -0.14 8.62 8.83
C ALA A 410 -0.80 7.89 10.01
N PHE A 411 -1.08 6.59 9.83
CA PHE A 411 -1.66 5.76 10.89
C PHE A 411 -0.72 5.58 12.07
N LEU A 412 0.56 5.26 11.82
CA LEU A 412 1.58 5.16 12.87
C LEU A 412 1.75 6.48 13.63
N SER A 413 1.73 7.62 12.94
CA SER A 413 1.83 8.93 13.58
C SER A 413 0.62 9.25 14.46
N LEU A 414 -0.60 8.86 14.04
CA LEU A 414 -1.79 8.94 14.90
C LEU A 414 -1.59 8.10 16.17
N CYS A 415 -1.16 6.85 16.01
CA CYS A 415 -0.99 5.93 17.13
C CYS A 415 0.12 6.37 18.08
N GLN A 416 1.27 6.82 17.57
CA GLN A 416 2.38 7.32 18.37
C GLN A 416 1.99 8.58 19.15
N GLY A 417 1.33 9.55 18.49
CA GLY A 417 0.98 10.81 19.13
C GLY A 417 -0.14 10.71 20.17
N ASN A 418 -0.95 9.65 20.14
CA ASN A 418 -2.00 9.40 21.14
C ASN A 418 -1.75 8.16 22.01
N HIS A 419 -0.56 7.56 21.91
CA HIS A 419 -0.21 6.34 22.63
C HIS A 419 -1.20 5.17 22.40
N TYR A 420 -1.72 5.04 21.18
CA TYR A 420 -2.54 3.89 20.78
C TYR A 420 -1.64 2.67 20.54
N GLN A 421 -1.38 1.93 21.61
CA GLN A 421 -0.48 0.78 21.64
C GLN A 421 -1.23 -0.55 21.56
N TYR A 422 -0.56 -1.58 21.08
CA TYR A 422 -1.09 -2.94 20.94
C TYR A 422 -0.30 -3.98 21.74
N ASP A 423 0.51 -3.57 22.72
CA ASP A 423 1.45 -4.44 23.44
C ASP A 423 0.79 -5.32 24.51
N THR A 424 -0.37 -4.88 25.01
CA THR A 424 -1.25 -5.63 25.91
C THR A 424 -2.66 -5.70 25.35
N LEU A 425 -3.42 -6.76 25.66
CA LEU A 425 -4.79 -6.91 25.17
C LEU A 425 -5.68 -5.72 25.59
N ARG A 426 -5.49 -5.20 26.80
CA ARG A 426 -6.21 -4.02 27.31
C ARG A 426 -5.91 -2.78 26.46
N ARG A 427 -4.63 -2.53 26.13
CA ARG A 427 -4.25 -1.41 25.26
C ARG A 427 -4.74 -1.62 23.83
N ALA A 428 -4.64 -2.83 23.29
CA ALA A 428 -5.17 -3.17 21.97
C ALA A 428 -6.69 -2.90 21.87
N LYS A 429 -7.48 -3.27 22.88
CA LYS A 429 -8.92 -2.94 22.98
C LYS A 429 -9.15 -1.42 22.96
N HIS A 430 -8.45 -0.66 23.80
CA HIS A 430 -8.57 0.79 23.85
C HIS A 430 -8.16 1.46 22.53
N SER A 431 -7.02 1.07 21.97
CA SER A 431 -6.52 1.56 20.68
C SER A 431 -7.50 1.27 19.56
N SER A 432 -8.09 0.07 19.52
CA SER A 432 -9.07 -0.32 18.51
C SER A 432 -10.37 0.47 18.64
N MET A 433 -10.84 0.71 19.86
CA MET A 433 -11.98 1.59 20.14
C MET A 433 -11.72 3.01 19.63
N MET A 434 -10.52 3.55 19.86
CA MET A 434 -10.15 4.89 19.35
C MET A 434 -10.01 4.92 17.83
N VAL A 435 -9.47 3.86 17.22
CA VAL A 435 -9.42 3.71 15.76
C VAL A 435 -10.83 3.71 15.16
N LEU A 436 -11.74 2.91 15.71
CA LEU A 436 -13.14 2.88 15.28
C LEU A 436 -13.82 4.24 15.48
N TYR A 437 -13.55 4.92 16.60
CA TYR A 437 -14.03 6.27 16.83
C TYR A 437 -13.57 7.25 15.73
N HIS A 438 -12.29 7.22 15.33
CA HIS A 438 -11.75 8.07 14.26
C HIS A 438 -12.33 7.72 12.87
N LEU A 439 -12.56 6.43 12.60
CA LEU A 439 -13.21 5.98 11.36
C LEU A 439 -14.68 6.42 11.28
N HIS A 440 -15.40 6.35 12.40
CA HIS A 440 -16.77 6.82 12.50
C HIS A 440 -16.88 8.35 12.53
N ASN A 441 -15.84 9.03 13.01
CA ASN A 441 -15.79 10.49 13.13
C ASN A 441 -14.58 11.08 12.39
N PRO A 442 -14.54 11.08 11.04
CA PRO A 442 -13.37 11.54 10.28
C PRO A 442 -13.00 13.02 10.51
N THR A 443 -13.92 13.83 11.05
CA THR A 443 -13.66 15.24 11.39
C THR A 443 -13.30 15.44 12.86
N ALA A 444 -13.21 14.38 13.66
CA ALA A 444 -12.81 14.49 15.05
C ALA A 444 -11.33 14.92 15.14
N PRO A 445 -10.97 15.80 16.09
CA PRO A 445 -9.57 16.12 16.31
C PRO A 445 -8.77 14.85 16.64
N ALA A 446 -7.70 14.64 15.87
CA ALA A 446 -6.82 13.48 16.00
C ALA A 446 -5.92 13.53 17.22
N PHE A 447 -5.74 14.70 17.83
CA PHE A 447 -4.82 14.94 18.93
C PHE A 447 -5.52 15.79 20.01
N VAL A 448 -5.02 15.65 21.24
CA VAL A 448 -5.58 16.33 22.42
C VAL A 448 -5.62 17.83 22.18
N THR A 449 -6.80 18.40 22.41
CA THR A 449 -7.03 19.84 22.26
C THR A 449 -6.58 20.51 23.55
N THR A 450 -5.67 21.48 23.46
CA THR A 450 -5.16 22.22 24.63
C THR A 450 -5.92 23.52 24.82
N CYS A 451 -6.11 23.92 26.07
CA CYS A 451 -6.75 25.18 26.41
C CYS A 451 -5.86 26.36 26.03
N ASN A 452 -6.37 27.28 25.23
CA ASN A 452 -5.65 28.47 24.79
C ASN A 452 -5.35 29.49 25.91
N VAL A 453 -5.93 29.31 27.10
CA VAL A 453 -5.71 30.19 28.26
C VAL A 453 -4.70 29.58 29.23
N CYS A 454 -4.90 28.34 29.67
CA CYS A 454 -4.03 27.70 30.65
C CYS A 454 -3.04 26.68 30.06
N SER A 455 -3.10 26.41 28.76
CA SER A 455 -2.28 25.42 28.04
C SER A 455 -2.43 23.97 28.52
N HIS A 456 -3.37 23.67 29.42
CA HIS A 456 -3.67 22.31 29.85
C HIS A 456 -4.57 21.61 28.85
N ASP A 457 -4.47 20.29 28.79
CA ASP A 457 -5.33 19.44 27.98
C ASP A 457 -6.81 19.63 28.37
N ILE A 458 -7.67 19.76 27.37
CA ILE A 458 -9.11 19.83 27.53
C ILE A 458 -9.65 18.40 27.46
N GLU A 459 -10.19 17.92 28.56
CA GLU A 459 -10.90 16.63 28.59
C GLU A 459 -12.13 16.66 27.65
N THR A 460 -12.44 15.52 27.04
CA THR A 460 -13.53 15.40 26.07
C THR A 460 -14.86 15.85 26.69
N GLY A 461 -15.53 16.84 26.07
CA GLY A 461 -16.79 17.41 26.58
C GLY A 461 -16.64 18.41 27.73
N GLN A 462 -15.41 18.73 28.15
CA GLN A 462 -15.10 19.67 29.25
C GLN A 462 -14.43 20.95 28.75
N GLY A 463 -14.85 21.44 27.58
CA GLY A 463 -14.31 22.66 26.99
C GLY A 463 -15.31 23.42 26.16
N TRP A 464 -14.89 24.61 25.73
CA TRP A 464 -15.64 25.52 24.89
C TRP A 464 -14.82 25.84 23.66
N ARG A 465 -15.44 25.72 22.49
CA ARG A 465 -14.83 25.91 21.18
C ARG A 465 -15.35 27.18 20.54
N CYS A 466 -14.49 27.89 19.83
CA CYS A 466 -14.94 28.88 18.87
C CYS A 466 -15.23 28.23 17.51
N GLU A 467 -16.46 28.31 17.00
CA GLU A 467 -16.80 27.79 15.65
C GLU A 467 -16.17 28.63 14.52
N ILE A 468 -15.71 29.84 14.83
CA ILE A 468 -15.06 30.76 13.90
C ILE A 468 -13.52 30.61 13.94
N CYS A 469 -12.98 30.24 15.11
CA CYS A 469 -11.54 30.06 15.38
C CYS A 469 -11.27 28.59 15.78
N PRO A 470 -10.92 27.72 14.80
CA PRO A 470 -10.73 26.27 14.99
C PRO A 470 -9.72 25.84 16.04
N ASP A 471 -8.78 26.72 16.39
CA ASP A 471 -7.72 26.46 17.38
C ASP A 471 -7.91 27.34 18.63
N PHE A 472 -9.13 27.79 18.89
CA PHE A 472 -9.48 28.51 20.11
C PHE A 472 -10.47 27.67 20.91
N ASP A 473 -9.90 26.86 21.78
CA ASP A 473 -10.59 26.00 22.71
C ASP A 473 -10.19 26.41 24.14
N VAL A 474 -11.14 26.49 25.05
CA VAL A 474 -10.89 26.82 26.46
C VAL A 474 -11.53 25.80 27.36
N CYS A 475 -10.82 25.35 28.40
CA CYS A 475 -11.41 24.42 29.36
C CYS A 475 -12.55 25.10 30.14
N ASN A 476 -13.47 24.30 30.68
CA ASN A 476 -14.55 24.79 31.54
C ASN A 476 -14.05 25.71 32.66
N GLY A 477 -12.92 25.37 33.28
CA GLY A 477 -12.33 26.18 34.34
C GLY A 477 -11.89 27.58 33.88
N CYS A 478 -11.28 27.71 32.70
CA CYS A 478 -10.89 29.02 32.17
C CYS A 478 -12.09 29.82 31.67
N TYR A 479 -13.10 29.13 31.11
CA TYR A 479 -14.35 29.74 30.67
C TYR A 479 -15.15 30.33 31.84
N GLN A 480 -15.35 29.55 32.90
CA GLN A 480 -16.10 29.97 34.10
C GLN A 480 -15.40 31.06 34.89
N LYS A 481 -14.06 31.08 34.91
CA LYS A 481 -13.26 32.12 35.58
C LYS A 481 -13.26 33.47 34.85
N GLY A 482 -13.93 33.59 33.71
CA GLY A 482 -13.95 34.84 32.93
C GLY A 482 -12.60 35.21 32.32
N ALA A 483 -11.62 34.29 32.30
CA ALA A 483 -10.27 34.53 31.78
C ALA A 483 -10.20 34.49 30.24
N VAL A 484 -11.36 34.47 29.57
CA VAL A 484 -11.49 34.29 28.12
C VAL A 484 -11.68 35.65 27.47
N ASN A 485 -10.59 36.24 26.96
CA ASN A 485 -10.67 37.40 26.09
C ASN A 485 -10.69 36.94 24.62
N HIS A 486 -11.87 36.56 24.12
CA HIS A 486 -12.07 36.11 22.74
C HIS A 486 -13.27 36.82 22.09
N PRO A 487 -13.12 37.41 20.88
CA PRO A 487 -14.15 38.24 20.27
C PRO A 487 -15.35 37.46 19.71
N HIS A 488 -15.26 36.13 19.61
CA HIS A 488 -16.33 35.28 19.09
C HIS A 488 -16.99 34.47 20.20
N LYS A 489 -18.30 34.23 20.07
CA LYS A 489 -19.06 33.36 20.98
C LYS A 489 -18.50 31.95 20.94
N LEU A 490 -18.27 31.38 22.13
CA LEU A 490 -17.84 30.00 22.28
C LEU A 490 -19.05 29.08 22.47
N THR A 491 -19.02 27.92 21.83
CA THR A 491 -20.00 26.84 21.97
C THR A 491 -19.38 25.71 22.78
N ASN A 492 -20.19 25.04 23.59
CA ASN A 492 -19.69 23.95 24.42
C ASN A 492 -19.27 22.76 23.53
N HIS A 493 -18.18 22.06 23.89
CA HIS A 493 -17.85 20.78 23.27
C HIS A 493 -19.01 19.81 23.55
N PRO A 494 -19.67 19.24 22.53
CA PRO A 494 -20.82 18.38 22.76
C PRO A 494 -20.46 17.24 23.71
N SER A 495 -21.31 16.99 24.71
CA SER A 495 -21.11 15.93 25.70
C SER A 495 -21.13 14.55 25.04
N VAL A 496 -20.63 13.52 25.74
CA VAL A 496 -20.69 12.13 25.26
C VAL A 496 -22.16 11.71 25.00
N ALA A 497 -23.10 12.15 25.84
CA ALA A 497 -24.53 11.89 25.67
C ALA A 497 -25.17 12.62 24.47
N ASP A 498 -24.67 13.81 24.10
CA ASP A 498 -25.13 14.54 22.90
C ASP A 498 -24.54 13.98 21.60
N ARG A 499 -23.45 13.21 21.68
CA ARG A 499 -22.82 12.53 20.54
C ARG A 499 -23.51 11.22 20.19
N ASP A 500 -24.03 10.51 21.18
CA ASP A 500 -24.81 9.28 20.99
C ASP A 500 -26.13 9.54 20.21
N ALA A 501 -26.61 10.79 20.19
CA ALA A 501 -27.78 11.22 19.42
C ALA A 501 -27.48 11.62 17.96
N GLN A 502 -26.24 11.53 17.46
CA GLN A 502 -25.86 12.10 16.16
C GLN A 502 -26.21 11.20 14.97
N ASN A 503 -27.37 11.51 14.37
CA ASN A 503 -27.84 11.02 13.08
C ASN A 503 -26.76 11.03 11.98
N LYS A 504 -26.81 10.01 11.11
CA LYS A 504 -26.07 9.87 9.83
C LYS A 504 -26.01 11.17 9.00
N GLU A 505 -27.04 12.01 9.10
CA GLU A 505 -27.16 13.31 8.44
C GLU A 505 -26.19 14.38 8.99
N ALA A 506 -25.98 14.46 10.30
CA ALA A 506 -25.00 15.38 10.90
C ALA A 506 -23.56 15.01 10.50
N ARG A 507 -23.30 13.72 10.25
CA ARG A 507 -22.02 13.22 9.72
C ARG A 507 -21.85 13.56 8.24
N GLN A 508 -22.87 13.35 7.41
CA GLN A 508 -22.85 13.78 6.00
C GLN A 508 -22.66 15.29 5.87
N MET A 509 -23.32 16.08 6.73
CA MET A 509 -23.15 17.53 6.79
C MET A 509 -21.71 17.94 7.10
N ARG A 510 -21.04 17.29 8.05
CA ARG A 510 -19.62 17.55 8.39
C ARG A 510 -18.67 17.21 7.24
N VAL A 511 -18.87 16.07 6.56
CA VAL A 511 -18.09 15.69 5.36
C VAL A 511 -18.31 16.69 4.22
N GLN A 512 -19.56 17.10 3.99
CA GLN A 512 -19.88 18.13 3.00
C GLN A 512 -19.25 19.49 3.34
N GLN A 513 -19.23 19.87 4.62
CA GLN A 513 -18.56 21.10 5.08
C GLN A 513 -17.06 21.05 4.84
N LEU A 514 -16.41 19.90 5.10
CA LEU A 514 -14.98 19.72 4.82
C LEU A 514 -14.67 19.84 3.31
N ARG A 515 -15.48 19.21 2.45
CA ARG A 515 -15.34 19.35 0.98
C ARG A 515 -15.48 20.81 0.55
N LYS A 516 -16.54 21.50 1.00
CA LYS A 516 -16.75 22.93 0.74
C LYS A 516 -15.58 23.80 1.22
N MET A 517 -14.93 23.44 2.32
CA MET A 517 -13.74 24.14 2.83
C MET A 517 -12.53 23.92 1.92
N LEU A 518 -12.29 22.70 1.44
CA LEU A 518 -11.22 22.42 0.48
C LEU A 518 -11.45 23.15 -0.86
N ASP A 519 -12.68 23.15 -1.37
CA ASP A 519 -13.07 23.90 -2.57
C ASP A 519 -12.85 25.41 -2.38
N LEU A 520 -13.18 25.93 -1.19
CA LEU A 520 -12.94 27.32 -0.83
C LEU A 520 -11.44 27.68 -0.87
N LEU A 521 -10.54 26.78 -0.47
CA LEU A 521 -9.09 27.02 -0.56
C LEU A 521 -8.64 27.20 -2.01
N VAL A 522 -9.08 26.31 -2.90
CA VAL A 522 -8.78 26.34 -4.34
C VAL A 522 -9.39 27.58 -5.01
N HIS A 523 -10.62 27.92 -4.64
CA HIS A 523 -11.27 29.13 -5.13
C HIS A 523 -10.50 30.37 -4.66
N ALA A 524 -10.20 30.48 -3.36
CA ALA A 524 -9.54 31.66 -2.81
C ALA A 524 -8.13 31.88 -3.36
N SER A 525 -7.40 30.81 -3.74
CA SER A 525 -6.07 30.91 -4.33
C SER A 525 -6.07 31.41 -5.77
N THR A 526 -7.14 31.16 -6.52
CA THR A 526 -7.28 31.59 -7.93
C THR A 526 -8.10 32.87 -8.11
N CYS A 527 -8.95 33.20 -7.14
CA CYS A 527 -9.88 34.31 -7.23
C CYS A 527 -9.15 35.68 -7.20
N ARG A 528 -9.37 36.51 -8.22
CA ARG A 528 -8.80 37.86 -8.31
C ARG A 528 -9.78 38.98 -7.92
N SER A 529 -11.07 38.67 -7.77
CA SER A 529 -12.09 39.66 -7.44
C SER A 529 -11.98 40.16 -5.99
N GLY A 530 -12.05 41.49 -5.80
CA GLY A 530 -12.16 42.15 -4.51
C GLY A 530 -13.58 42.10 -3.91
N SER A 531 -14.59 41.89 -4.75
CA SER A 531 -16.02 41.77 -4.41
C SER A 531 -16.58 40.37 -4.66
N CYS A 532 -15.74 39.34 -4.47
CA CYS A 532 -16.17 37.97 -4.65
C CYS A 532 -17.32 37.60 -3.70
N GLN A 533 -18.42 37.09 -4.26
CA GLN A 533 -19.60 36.64 -3.52
C GLN A 533 -19.46 35.21 -2.96
N TYR A 534 -18.38 34.49 -3.33
CA TYR A 534 -18.14 33.14 -2.81
C TYR A 534 -17.95 33.19 -1.28
N PRO A 535 -18.73 32.42 -0.49
CA PRO A 535 -18.73 32.52 0.96
C PRO A 535 -17.34 32.40 1.57
N ASN A 536 -16.98 33.32 2.46
CA ASN A 536 -15.69 33.35 3.19
C ASN A 536 -14.41 33.50 2.31
N CYS A 537 -14.51 33.74 0.99
CA CYS A 537 -13.35 33.92 0.11
C CYS A 537 -12.40 35.03 0.60
N ARG A 538 -12.94 36.19 0.99
CA ARG A 538 -12.15 37.31 1.54
C ARG A 538 -11.38 36.93 2.81
N LYS A 539 -11.98 36.13 3.70
CA LYS A 539 -11.34 35.67 4.95
C LYS A 539 -10.16 34.75 4.66
N VAL A 540 -10.32 33.80 3.74
CA VAL A 540 -9.25 32.86 3.36
C VAL A 540 -8.10 33.59 2.64
N LYS A 541 -8.40 34.53 1.75
CA LYS A 541 -7.38 35.41 1.16
C LYS A 541 -6.60 36.20 2.22
N GLY A 542 -7.30 36.66 3.26
CA GLY A 542 -6.67 37.30 4.43
C GLY A 542 -5.70 36.37 5.16
N LEU A 543 -6.08 35.10 5.35
CA LEU A 543 -5.20 34.08 5.95
C LEU A 543 -3.95 33.84 5.10
N PHE A 544 -4.09 33.72 3.77
CA PHE A 544 -2.93 33.59 2.88
C PHE A 544 -1.99 34.80 2.99
N ARG A 545 -2.53 36.02 2.99
CA ARG A 545 -1.74 37.24 3.15
C ARG A 545 -1.00 37.28 4.49
N HIS A 546 -1.70 36.94 5.57
CA HIS A 546 -1.10 36.83 6.90
C HIS A 546 0.04 35.81 6.91
N GLY A 547 -0.19 34.61 6.39
CA GLY A 547 0.82 33.55 6.32
C GLY A 547 2.08 33.93 5.56
N MET A 548 1.96 34.74 4.50
CA MET A 548 3.10 35.26 3.74
C MET A 548 3.92 36.30 4.52
N GLN A 549 3.28 37.12 5.35
CA GLN A 549 3.90 38.26 6.03
C GLN A 549 4.24 38.01 7.51
N CYS A 550 3.69 36.96 8.12
CA CYS A 550 3.87 36.69 9.55
C CYS A 550 5.30 36.19 9.87
N LYS A 551 6.00 36.95 10.72
CA LYS A 551 7.35 36.60 11.22
C LYS A 551 7.33 35.57 12.35
N THR A 552 6.29 35.56 13.18
CA THR A 552 6.13 34.62 14.31
C THR A 552 5.97 33.17 13.83
N ARG A 553 5.35 32.96 12.65
CA ARG A 553 5.12 31.64 12.02
C ARG A 553 4.35 30.66 12.91
N ALA A 554 3.98 29.50 12.35
CA ALA A 554 3.34 28.43 13.12
C ALA A 554 4.28 27.86 14.21
N SER A 555 5.58 27.74 13.89
CA SER A 555 6.63 27.25 14.80
C SER A 555 6.87 28.16 16.02
N GLY A 556 6.73 29.47 15.86
CA GLY A 556 6.80 30.43 16.97
C GLY A 556 5.44 30.68 17.65
N GLY A 557 4.42 29.85 17.38
CA GLY A 557 3.16 29.86 18.13
C GLY A 557 2.01 30.68 17.52
N CYS A 558 2.14 31.28 16.33
CA CYS A 558 1.06 32.09 15.75
C CYS A 558 -0.18 31.25 15.39
N ALA A 559 -1.33 31.57 16.02
CA ALA A 559 -2.59 30.86 15.84
C ALA A 559 -3.12 30.89 14.40
N LEU A 560 -3.09 32.04 13.71
CA LEU A 560 -3.54 32.15 12.32
C LEU A 560 -2.66 31.33 11.36
N CYS A 561 -1.36 31.27 11.62
CA CYS A 561 -0.44 30.43 10.85
C CYS A 561 -0.64 28.94 11.13
N LYS A 562 -0.94 28.53 12.38
CA LYS A 562 -1.28 27.13 12.72
C LYS A 562 -2.56 26.67 12.00
N LYS A 563 -3.63 27.46 12.08
CA LYS A 563 -4.90 27.22 11.35
C LYS A 563 -4.71 27.10 9.85
N MET A 564 -3.98 28.05 9.26
CA MET A 564 -3.68 28.01 7.83
C MET A 564 -2.85 26.78 7.47
N TRP A 565 -1.83 26.45 8.27
CA TRP A 565 -0.98 25.29 8.04
C TRP A 565 -1.75 23.97 8.07
N TYR A 566 -2.65 23.78 9.03
CA TYR A 566 -3.52 22.61 9.09
C TYR A 566 -4.39 22.47 7.84
N MET A 567 -5.06 23.55 7.42
CA MET A 567 -5.86 23.54 6.18
C MET A 567 -5.03 23.23 4.93
N LEU A 568 -3.81 23.78 4.85
CA LEU A 568 -2.90 23.51 3.74
C LEU A 568 -2.37 22.06 3.76
N GLN A 569 -2.14 21.47 4.94
CA GLN A 569 -1.75 20.07 5.08
C GLN A 569 -2.87 19.12 4.65
N LEU A 570 -4.10 19.36 5.10
CA LEU A 570 -5.28 18.61 4.65
C LEU A 570 -5.45 18.70 3.14
N HIS A 571 -5.39 19.92 2.59
CA HIS A 571 -5.47 20.12 1.15
C HIS A 571 -4.33 19.40 0.42
N ALA A 572 -3.07 19.53 0.85
CA ALA A 572 -1.93 18.92 0.17
C ALA A 572 -2.03 17.39 0.10
N ARG A 573 -2.62 16.75 1.13
CA ARG A 573 -2.87 15.30 1.16
C ARG A 573 -4.00 14.86 0.22
N ALA A 574 -5.08 15.63 0.15
CA ALA A 574 -6.23 15.32 -0.71
C ALA A 574 -6.07 15.81 -2.17
N CYS A 575 -5.21 16.80 -2.39
CA CYS A 575 -5.04 17.45 -3.68
C CYS A 575 -4.34 16.53 -4.67
N ARG A 576 -4.93 16.37 -5.85
CA ARG A 576 -4.37 15.55 -6.94
C ARG A 576 -3.72 16.38 -8.07
N ASP A 577 -3.94 17.70 -8.06
CA ASP A 577 -3.41 18.62 -9.06
C ASP A 577 -1.90 18.90 -8.83
N SER A 578 -1.09 18.67 -9.86
CA SER A 578 0.35 18.98 -9.88
C SER A 578 0.63 20.47 -10.09
N GLY A 579 -0.29 21.18 -10.76
CA GLY A 579 -0.28 22.63 -10.97
C GLY A 579 -1.07 23.42 -9.93
N CYS A 580 -1.35 22.83 -8.77
CA CYS A 580 -2.23 23.42 -7.77
C CYS A 580 -1.78 24.82 -7.34
N SER A 581 -2.71 25.78 -7.44
CA SER A 581 -2.49 27.18 -7.08
C SER A 581 -2.54 27.47 -5.57
N VAL A 582 -2.99 26.51 -4.76
CA VAL A 582 -3.09 26.68 -3.31
C VAL A 582 -1.68 26.87 -2.72
N PRO A 583 -1.43 27.96 -1.95
CA PRO A 583 -0.10 28.27 -1.43
C PRO A 583 0.53 27.10 -0.67
N ARG A 584 1.82 26.83 -0.89
CA ARG A 584 2.60 25.78 -0.19
C ARG A 584 2.09 24.35 -0.40
N CYS A 585 1.05 24.10 -1.20
CA CYS A 585 0.55 22.75 -1.48
C CYS A 585 1.67 21.88 -2.07
N ARG A 586 2.40 22.39 -3.08
CA ARG A 586 3.54 21.71 -3.68
C ARG A 586 4.66 21.42 -2.67
N ASP A 587 5.01 22.40 -1.83
CA ASP A 587 6.07 22.24 -0.83
C ASP A 587 5.72 21.19 0.23
N LEU A 588 4.45 21.15 0.65
CA LEU A 588 3.93 20.18 1.62
C LEU A 588 3.94 18.77 1.04
N LYS A 589 3.46 18.60 -0.21
CA LYS A 589 3.54 17.33 -0.93
C LYS A 589 4.98 16.84 -1.05
N GLU A 590 5.89 17.73 -1.43
CA GLU A 590 7.32 17.43 -1.55
C GLU A 590 7.94 17.06 -0.19
N HIS A 591 7.58 17.75 0.89
CA HIS A 591 8.06 17.41 2.23
C HIS A 591 7.59 16.01 2.69
N LEU A 592 6.31 15.69 2.50
CA LEU A 592 5.76 14.36 2.79
C LEU A 592 6.45 13.27 1.95
N ARG A 593 6.68 13.54 0.67
CA ARG A 593 7.41 12.65 -0.23
C ARG A 593 8.84 12.39 0.24
N ARG A 594 9.56 13.41 0.69
CA ARG A 594 10.93 13.26 1.23
C ARG A 594 10.96 12.41 2.49
N LEU A 595 10.01 12.59 3.41
CA LEU A 595 9.90 11.77 4.62
C LEU A 595 9.68 10.28 4.26
N GLN A 596 8.78 10.01 3.32
CA GLN A 596 8.55 8.66 2.82
C GLN A 596 9.82 8.07 2.17
N GLN A 597 10.48 8.82 1.28
CA GLN A 597 11.73 8.40 0.64
C GLN A 597 12.84 8.10 1.65
N GLN A 598 12.97 8.90 2.72
CA GLN A 598 13.93 8.64 3.79
C GLN A 598 13.62 7.37 4.58
N SER A 599 12.34 7.07 4.82
CA SER A 599 11.93 5.80 5.44
C SER A 599 12.26 4.61 4.53
N ASP A 600 11.94 4.71 3.23
CA ASP A 600 12.22 3.63 2.27
C ASP A 600 13.73 3.41 2.08
N SER A 601 14.53 4.47 2.01
CA SER A 601 16.00 4.34 1.95
C SER A 601 16.59 3.69 3.19
N ARG A 602 16.09 4.01 4.40
CA ARG A 602 16.50 3.33 5.64
C ARG A 602 16.16 1.84 5.61
N ARG A 603 14.95 1.48 5.18
CA ARG A 603 14.53 0.07 5.04
C ARG A 603 15.40 -0.68 4.03
N ARG A 604 15.67 -0.10 2.85
CA ARG A 604 16.57 -0.72 1.86
C ARG A 604 17.99 -0.92 2.41
N ALA A 605 18.55 0.06 3.09
CA ALA A 605 19.87 -0.04 3.69
C ALA A 605 19.95 -1.17 4.73
N ALA A 606 18.92 -1.30 5.58
CA ALA A 606 18.85 -2.37 6.57
C ALA A 606 18.69 -3.76 5.94
N VAL A 607 17.90 -3.89 4.86
CA VAL A 607 17.77 -5.13 4.11
C VAL A 607 19.11 -5.52 3.49
N ASN A 608 19.83 -4.57 2.88
CA ASN A 608 21.15 -4.82 2.33
C ASN A 608 22.14 -5.29 3.41
N GLU A 609 22.11 -4.67 4.59
CA GLU A 609 22.96 -5.06 5.72
C GLU A 609 22.62 -6.46 6.24
N MET A 610 21.33 -6.78 6.38
CA MET A 610 20.87 -8.12 6.75
C MET A 610 21.35 -9.19 5.75
N MET A 611 21.33 -8.89 4.45
CA MET A 611 21.82 -9.82 3.43
C MET A 611 23.34 -10.01 3.50
N ARG A 612 24.11 -8.95 3.78
CA ARG A 612 25.56 -9.07 4.01
C ARG A 612 25.88 -9.95 5.21
N GLN A 613 25.15 -9.77 6.32
CA GLN A 613 25.34 -10.58 7.53
C GLN A 613 25.07 -12.07 7.24
N ARG A 614 23.99 -12.39 6.52
CA ARG A 614 23.71 -13.77 6.08
C ARG A 614 24.79 -14.35 5.20
N ALA A 615 25.29 -13.57 4.24
CA ALA A 615 26.37 -14.02 3.36
C ALA A 615 27.66 -14.31 4.15
N ALA A 616 27.97 -13.49 5.15
CA ALA A 616 29.10 -13.72 6.04
C ALA A 616 28.92 -14.98 6.91
N GLU A 617 27.73 -15.18 7.48
CA GLU A 617 27.40 -16.39 8.27
C GLU A 617 27.58 -17.68 7.44
N VAL A 618 27.07 -17.69 6.21
CA VAL A 618 27.22 -18.84 5.29
C VAL A 618 28.68 -19.08 4.90
N ALA A 619 29.49 -18.03 4.76
CA ALA A 619 30.91 -18.17 4.45
C ALA A 619 31.75 -18.69 5.65
N THR A 620 31.22 -18.60 6.87
CA THR A 620 31.87 -19.10 8.09
C THR A 620 31.47 -20.52 8.49
N THR A 621 30.48 -21.11 7.81
CA THR A 621 30.04 -22.52 7.95
C THR A 621 30.47 -23.34 6.76
#